data_AF-A0A7X9XSJ8-F1
#
_entry.id   AF-A0A7X9XSJ8-F1
#
_cell.length_a   1.000
_cell.length_b   1.000
_cell.length_c   1.000
_cell.angle_alpha   90.00
_cell.angle_beta   90.00
_cell.angle_gamma   90.00
#
_symmetry.space_group_name_H-M   'P 1'
#
loop_
_entity.id
_entity.type
_entity.pdbx_description
1 polymer ?
#
loop_
_entity_poly.entity_id
_entity_poly.type
_entity_poly.pdbx_seq_one_letter_code
_entity_poly.pdbx_strand_id
1 'polypeptide(L)'
;MASPHHDFASTDHLGVEAVAAFVDGELGPTAHRRAQAHLLACGECRREVARQRQAARRLRDSGELHIPEDLRERLASLSRDQMPEDAPGARSLSHRRPDSFAAFIESAWRTIRKTGNGQ
;
A
#
# COMPACT_ATOMS: atom_id res chain seq x y z
N MET A 1 -28.58 2.31 1.57
CA MET A 1 -27.87 3.57 1.29
C MET A 1 -26.42 3.21 0.98
N ALA A 2 -26.13 2.98 -0.29
CA ALA A 2 -24.79 2.59 -0.74
C ALA A 2 -23.88 3.83 -0.63
N SER A 3 -22.79 3.72 0.12
CA SER A 3 -21.75 4.74 0.15
C SER A 3 -21.29 5.01 -1.28
N PRO A 4 -21.17 6.27 -1.72
CA PRO A 4 -20.57 6.54 -3.01
C PRO A 4 -19.13 6.06 -2.92
N HIS A 5 -18.82 4.97 -3.62
CA HIS A 5 -17.47 4.75 -4.06
C HIS A 5 -17.09 6.02 -4.81
N HIS A 6 -16.12 6.78 -4.28
CA HIS A 6 -15.51 7.84 -5.05
C HIS A 6 -14.82 7.17 -6.24
N ASP A 7 -15.57 6.99 -7.32
CA ASP A 7 -15.01 6.96 -8.64
C ASP A 7 -14.13 8.19 -8.73
N PHE A 8 -12.81 7.98 -8.76
CA PHE A 8 -11.83 9.04 -8.91
C PHE A 8 -12.32 10.00 -9.98
N ALA A 9 -12.76 11.19 -9.56
CA ALA A 9 -13.13 12.26 -10.45
C ALA A 9 -11.88 12.57 -11.27
N SER A 10 -11.98 12.29 -12.56
CA SER A 10 -11.02 12.69 -13.57
C SER A 10 -10.93 14.21 -13.58
N THR A 11 -9.96 14.78 -12.90
CA THR A 11 -9.58 16.18 -13.11
C THR A 11 -8.08 16.23 -13.38
N ASP A 12 -7.77 16.21 -14.68
CA ASP A 12 -6.50 16.33 -15.40
C ASP A 12 -5.37 15.32 -15.14
N HIS A 13 -5.04 14.93 -13.91
CA HIS A 13 -3.83 14.14 -13.61
C HIS A 13 -4.03 13.09 -12.50
N LEU A 14 -3.13 12.10 -12.44
CA LEU A 14 -3.04 11.21 -11.27
C LEU A 14 -2.68 12.03 -10.02
N GLY A 15 -3.43 11.84 -8.94
CA GLY A 15 -3.09 12.42 -7.63
C GLY A 15 -1.74 11.89 -7.13
N VAL A 16 -1.07 12.66 -6.27
CA VAL A 16 0.29 12.35 -5.77
C VAL A 16 0.34 10.97 -5.09
N GLU A 17 -0.70 10.64 -4.32
CA GLU A 17 -0.86 9.35 -3.64
C GLU A 17 -1.03 8.20 -4.65
N ALA A 18 -1.74 8.45 -5.75
CA ALA A 18 -1.91 7.45 -6.81
C ALA A 18 -0.61 7.22 -7.60
N VAL A 19 0.20 8.26 -7.80
CA VAL A 19 1.55 8.11 -8.38
C VAL A 19 2.43 7.29 -7.43
N ALA A 20 2.44 7.61 -6.14
CA ALA A 20 3.24 6.89 -5.14
C ALA A 20 2.86 5.40 -5.10
N ALA A 21 1.57 5.11 -4.92
CA ALA A 21 1.06 3.74 -4.91
C ALA A 21 1.29 3.00 -6.24
N PHE A 22 1.31 3.71 -7.39
CA PHE A 22 1.65 3.09 -8.67
C PHE A 22 3.13 2.70 -8.75
N VAL A 23 4.02 3.56 -8.24
CA VAL A 23 5.48 3.32 -8.21
C VAL A 23 5.82 2.17 -7.26
N ASP A 24 5.15 2.11 -6.11
CA ASP A 24 5.38 1.09 -5.08
C ASP A 24 4.64 -0.24 -5.37
N GLY A 25 3.74 -0.25 -6.37
CA GLY A 25 3.00 -1.45 -6.76
C GLY A 25 1.83 -1.77 -5.81
N GLU A 26 1.37 -0.79 -5.05
CA GLU A 26 0.34 -0.93 -4.01
C GLU A 26 -1.08 -0.66 -4.53
N LEU A 27 -1.22 -0.21 -5.79
CA LEU A 27 -2.54 -0.07 -6.40
C LEU A 27 -3.20 -1.43 -6.62
N GLY A 28 -4.48 -1.53 -6.24
CA GLY A 28 -5.32 -2.67 -6.61
C GLY A 28 -5.45 -2.84 -8.14
N PRO A 29 -5.79 -4.03 -8.65
CA PRO A 29 -5.72 -4.36 -10.09
C PRO A 29 -6.47 -3.39 -11.01
N THR A 30 -7.67 -2.94 -10.60
CA THR A 30 -8.48 -2.00 -11.38
C THR A 30 -7.85 -0.60 -11.41
N ALA A 31 -7.35 -0.11 -10.27
CA ALA A 31 -6.69 1.18 -10.18
C ALA A 31 -5.36 1.18 -10.95
N HIS A 32 -4.60 0.08 -10.89
CA HIS A 32 -3.37 -0.10 -11.65
C HIS A 32 -3.62 -0.01 -13.16
N ARG A 33 -4.65 -0.70 -13.68
CA ARG A 33 -5.02 -0.64 -15.10
C ARG A 33 -5.42 0.76 -15.54
N ARG A 34 -6.20 1.47 -14.72
CA ARG A 34 -6.58 2.87 -14.99
C ARG A 34 -5.37 3.79 -15.02
N ALA A 35 -4.45 3.63 -14.07
CA ALA A 35 -3.20 4.40 -14.05
C ALA A 35 -2.34 4.10 -15.28
N GLN A 36 -2.18 2.83 -15.68
CA GLN A 36 -1.48 2.47 -16.92
C GLN A 36 -2.09 3.13 -18.15
N ALA A 37 -3.41 3.06 -18.31
CA ALA A 37 -4.11 3.70 -19.42
C ALA A 37 -3.88 5.22 -19.44
N HIS A 38 -3.94 5.86 -18.28
CA HIS A 38 -3.65 7.29 -18.15
C HIS A 38 -2.20 7.62 -18.53
N LEU A 39 -1.21 6.81 -18.10
CA LEU A 39 0.20 7.03 -18.42
C LEU A 39 0.49 6.89 -19.92
N LEU A 40 -0.28 6.12 -20.68
CA LEU A 40 -0.15 6.08 -22.14
C LEU A 40 -0.57 7.42 -22.77
N ALA A 41 -1.66 8.02 -22.27
CA ALA A 41 -2.22 9.27 -22.79
C ALA A 41 -1.51 10.53 -22.27
N CYS A 42 -0.98 10.53 -21.05
CA CYS A 42 -0.52 11.73 -20.35
C CYS A 42 0.99 11.76 -20.12
N GLY A 43 1.68 12.69 -20.79
CA GLY A 43 3.13 12.88 -20.65
C GLY A 43 3.56 13.44 -19.30
N GLU A 44 2.71 14.23 -18.65
CA GLU A 44 3.02 14.81 -17.34
C GLU A 44 3.06 13.76 -16.23
N CYS A 45 2.04 12.91 -16.16
CA CYS A 45 2.04 11.82 -15.20
C CYS A 45 3.17 10.81 -15.46
N ARG A 46 3.60 10.61 -16.71
CA ARG A 46 4.83 9.82 -16.99
C ARG A 46 6.07 10.45 -16.37
N ARG A 47 6.23 11.77 -16.46
CA ARG A 47 7.34 12.48 -15.82
C ARG A 47 7.27 12.35 -14.30
N GLU A 48 6.09 12.47 -13.71
CA GLU A 48 5.92 12.35 -12.26
C GLU A 48 6.27 10.95 -11.74
N VAL A 49 5.76 9.90 -12.40
CA VAL A 49 6.12 8.52 -12.09
C VAL A 49 7.63 8.29 -12.23
N ALA A 50 8.27 8.88 -13.25
CA ALA A 50 9.72 8.78 -13.41
C ALA A 50 10.48 9.48 -12.27
N ARG A 51 10.03 10.67 -11.84
CA ARG A 51 10.61 11.40 -10.70
C ARG A 51 10.53 10.58 -9.41
N GLN A 52 9.36 10.05 -9.10
CA GLN A 52 9.20 9.21 -7.90
C GLN A 52 10.02 7.92 -7.97
N ARG A 53 10.08 7.25 -9.13
CA ARG A 53 10.95 6.07 -9.31
C ARG A 53 12.43 6.42 -9.06
N GLN A 54 12.87 7.58 -9.53
CA GLN A 54 14.23 8.03 -9.27
C GLN A 54 14.46 8.31 -7.79
N ALA A 55 13.52 8.96 -7.10
CA ALA A 55 13.58 9.19 -5.66
C ALA A 55 13.67 7.87 -4.88
N ALA A 56 12.79 6.91 -5.21
CA ALA A 56 12.78 5.58 -4.59
C ALA A 56 14.09 4.81 -4.83
N ARG A 57 14.71 4.94 -6.02
CA ARG A 57 16.03 4.35 -6.30
C ARG A 57 17.12 4.99 -5.45
N ARG A 58 17.17 6.33 -5.41
CA ARG A 58 18.17 7.06 -4.59
C ARG A 58 18.10 6.67 -3.13
N LEU A 59 16.91 6.47 -2.56
CA LEU A 59 16.76 6.01 -1.18
C LEU A 59 17.33 4.60 -0.98
N ARG A 60 17.07 3.68 -1.91
CA ARG A 60 17.63 2.31 -1.88
C ARG A 60 19.14 2.30 -2.04
N ASP A 61 19.68 3.24 -2.81
CA ASP A 61 21.11 3.35 -3.11
C ASP A 61 21.86 4.22 -2.07
N SER A 62 21.18 4.87 -1.14
CA SER A 62 21.76 5.89 -0.23
C SER A 62 22.70 5.35 0.85
N GLY A 63 22.81 4.03 1.02
CA GLY A 63 23.78 3.44 1.93
C GLY A 63 23.46 2.03 2.36
N GLU A 64 24.45 1.38 2.95
CA GLU A 64 24.30 0.05 3.54
C GLU A 64 23.52 0.17 4.85
N LEU A 65 22.37 -0.50 4.91
CA LEU A 65 21.63 -0.63 6.15
C LEU A 65 22.36 -1.64 7.04
N HIS A 66 23.04 -1.17 8.07
CA HIS A 66 23.62 -2.05 9.07
C HIS A 66 22.51 -2.64 9.95
N ILE A 67 22.33 -3.96 9.87
CA ILE A 67 21.47 -4.72 10.76
C ILE A 67 22.33 -5.18 11.94
N PRO A 68 22.01 -4.77 13.18
CA PRO A 68 22.70 -5.26 14.37
C PRO A 68 22.69 -6.80 14.45
N GLU A 69 23.80 -7.40 14.88
CA GLU A 69 23.95 -8.86 14.93
C GLU A 69 22.91 -9.54 15.82
N ASP A 70 22.56 -8.91 16.94
CA ASP A 70 21.53 -9.40 17.86
C ASP A 70 20.14 -9.44 17.21
N LEU A 71 19.81 -8.44 16.39
CA LEU A 71 18.57 -8.43 15.62
C LEU A 71 18.58 -9.53 14.54
N ARG A 72 19.71 -9.74 13.87
CA ARG A 72 19.87 -10.80 12.87
C ARG A 72 19.68 -12.18 13.50
N GLU A 73 20.28 -12.43 14.66
CA GLU A 73 20.13 -13.70 15.40
C GLU A 73 18.69 -13.92 15.85
N ARG A 74 18.05 -12.88 16.42
CA ARG A 74 16.64 -12.94 16.79
C ARG A 74 15.75 -13.26 15.60
N LEU A 75 15.93 -12.57 14.46
CA LEU A 75 15.17 -12.83 13.24
C LEU A 75 15.41 -14.25 12.71
N ALA A 76 16.63 -14.77 12.78
CA ALA A 76 16.95 -16.15 12.39
C ALA A 76 16.31 -17.20 13.33
N SER A 77 16.13 -16.86 14.60
CA SER A 77 15.48 -17.74 15.60
C SER A 77 13.95 -17.82 15.46
N LEU A 78 13.33 -16.90 14.71
CA LEU A 78 11.89 -16.91 14.39
C LEU A 78 11.52 -18.00 13.36
N SER A 79 12.14 -19.18 13.45
CA SER A 79 11.90 -20.34 12.58
C SER A 79 10.40 -20.61 12.35
N ARG A 80 10.10 -21.20 11.18
CA ARG A 80 8.75 -21.53 10.67
C ARG A 80 7.82 -22.19 11.70
N ASP A 81 8.34 -22.86 12.71
CA ASP A 81 7.58 -23.48 13.80
C ASP A 81 6.73 -22.48 14.63
N GLN A 82 7.06 -21.18 14.59
CA GLN A 82 6.28 -20.12 15.24
C GLN A 82 5.22 -19.49 14.33
N MET A 83 5.23 -19.82 13.04
CA MET A 83 4.25 -19.34 12.08
C MET A 83 3.20 -20.44 11.91
N PRO A 84 1.89 -20.16 12.06
CA PRO A 84 0.87 -21.10 11.65
C PRO A 84 1.18 -21.60 10.23
N GLU A 85 1.00 -22.89 9.94
CA GLU A 85 1.21 -23.46 8.59
C GLU A 85 0.47 -22.66 7.49
N ASP A 86 -0.64 -22.02 7.87
CA ASP A 86 -1.49 -21.17 7.02
C ASP A 86 -1.17 -19.66 7.11
N ALA A 87 -0.07 -19.26 7.74
CA ALA A 87 0.27 -17.85 7.90
C ALA A 87 0.59 -17.21 6.54
N PRO A 88 -0.08 -16.10 6.18
CA PRO A 88 0.21 -15.41 4.93
C PRO A 88 1.66 -14.92 4.96
N GLY A 89 2.48 -15.33 3.98
CA GLY A 89 3.87 -14.88 3.90
C GLY A 89 3.96 -13.36 3.83
N ALA A 90 5.07 -12.76 4.28
CA ALA A 90 5.21 -11.30 4.41
C ALA A 90 4.77 -10.51 3.15
N ARG A 91 5.04 -11.06 1.96
CA ARG A 91 4.64 -10.49 0.65
C ARG A 91 3.13 -10.41 0.43
N SER A 92 2.36 -11.27 1.10
CA SER A 92 0.89 -11.28 1.04
C SER A 92 0.25 -10.29 2.02
N LEU A 93 0.95 -9.92 3.10
CA LEU A 93 0.48 -8.91 4.05
C LEU A 93 0.61 -7.50 3.48
N SER A 94 1.62 -7.24 2.64
CA SER A 94 1.82 -5.95 1.98
C SER A 94 0.69 -5.57 1.00
N HIS A 95 -0.07 -6.54 0.50
CA HIS A 95 -1.17 -6.32 -0.45
C HIS A 95 -2.55 -6.57 0.15
N ARG A 96 -2.67 -6.81 1.46
CA ARG A 96 -3.93 -7.24 2.04
C ARG A 96 -4.89 -6.06 2.24
N ARG A 97 -5.75 -5.85 1.23
CA ARG A 97 -7.11 -5.33 1.44
C ARG A 97 -7.81 -6.27 2.46
N PRO A 98 -8.65 -5.81 3.40
CA PRO A 98 -9.30 -6.72 4.34
C PRO A 98 -10.02 -7.84 3.58
N ASP A 99 -9.56 -9.07 3.78
CA ASP A 99 -9.99 -10.27 3.04
C ASP A 99 -11.39 -10.75 3.41
N SER A 100 -12.06 -10.09 4.35
CA SER A 100 -13.43 -10.40 4.70
C SER A 100 -14.28 -9.15 4.87
N PHE A 101 -15.52 -9.27 4.40
CA PHE A 101 -16.58 -8.28 4.63
C PHE A 101 -16.77 -8.01 6.13
N ALA A 102 -16.58 -9.02 6.99
CA ALA A 102 -16.63 -8.89 8.44
C ALA A 102 -15.50 -7.99 8.99
N ALA A 103 -14.27 -8.14 8.49
CA ALA A 103 -13.14 -7.30 8.91
C ALA A 103 -13.31 -5.84 8.47
N PHE A 104 -13.95 -5.61 7.31
CA PHE A 104 -14.35 -4.28 6.88
C PHE A 104 -15.41 -3.67 7.83
N ILE A 105 -16.46 -4.42 8.16
CA ILE A 105 -17.54 -3.97 9.07
C ILE A 105 -17.00 -3.67 10.48
N GLU A 106 -16.08 -4.49 11.00
CA GLU A 106 -15.41 -4.23 12.29
C GLU A 106 -14.58 -2.93 12.28
N SER A 107 -13.85 -2.66 11.19
CA SER A 107 -13.08 -1.41 11.05
C SER A 107 -13.99 -0.18 10.97
N ALA A 108 -15.14 -0.31 10.30
CA ALA A 108 -16.14 0.75 10.19
C ALA A 108 -16.84 1.02 11.54
N TRP A 109 -17.20 -0.02 12.28
CA TRP A 109 -17.86 0.10 13.60
C TRP A 109 -16.96 0.71 14.68
N ARG A 110 -15.66 0.37 14.70
CA ARG A 110 -14.69 1.00 15.63
C ARG A 110 -14.54 2.50 15.39
N THR A 111 -14.64 2.94 14.14
CA THR A 111 -14.54 4.36 13.78
C THR A 111 -15.76 5.15 14.25
N ILE A 112 -16.96 4.58 14.11
CA ILE A 112 -18.23 5.20 14.53
C ILE A 112 -18.35 5.25 16.06
N ARG A 113 -17.85 4.23 16.78
CA ARG A 113 -17.88 4.20 18.25
C ARG A 113 -16.91 5.21 18.89
N LYS A 114 -15.79 5.52 18.23
CA LYS A 114 -14.79 6.47 18.75
C LYS A 114 -15.29 7.92 18.75
N THR A 115 -16.22 8.28 17.87
CA THR A 115 -16.84 9.60 17.80
C THR A 115 -18.01 9.82 18.78
N GLY A 116 -18.42 8.79 19.53
CA GLY A 116 -19.56 8.85 20.45
C GLY A 116 -19.22 9.05 21.93
N ASN A 117 -17.94 9.14 22.32
CA ASN A 117 -17.55 9.25 23.73
C ASN A 117 -16.55 10.41 23.92
N GLY A 118 -17.10 11.62 23.86
CA GLY A 118 -16.37 12.87 24.02
C GLY A 118 -17.35 14.04 24.19
N GLN A 119 -18.19 13.97 25.22
CA GLN A 119 -18.60 15.16 25.98
C GLN A 119 -18.02 15.02 27.38
#